data_AF-Q2ND01-F1
#
_entry.id   AF-Q2ND01-F1
#
_cell.length_a   1.000
_cell.length_b   1.000
_cell.length_c   1.000
_cell.angle_alpha   90.00
_cell.angle_beta   90.00
_cell.angle_gamma   90.00
#
_symmetry.space_group_name_H-M   'P 1'
#
loop_
_entity.id
_entity.type
_entity.pdbx_description
1 polymer ?
#
loop_
_entity_poly.entity_id
_entity_poly.type
_entity_poly.pdbx_seq_one_letter_code
_entity_poly.pdbx_strand_id
1 'polypeptide(L)'
;MRCRASKLFAAVLPPLALLFAGCSRPAEPPVEDERLTIGLMSSLPVYWSGGNAFVELSQDGVEPHWARMALEAAHDLEAIDALTSENLARTDLLILAQPRVLSPMENVALDDWVRAGGKALVFADPALVLESEFPLGDPRRPMDTVLLSPILARWGLELMFDPAQAEALRRVRDGDVVLDVAAAGTFEVSGGEGSSCTLAAEGVLATCAIGEGRVVLVADATLLEDTVGTEASAGILSALIARTSDPVREITGRSGK
;
A
#
# COMPACT_ATOMS: atom_id res chain seq x y z
N MET A 1 29.24 25.42 -81.75
CA MET A 1 30.45 26.01 -81.13
C MET A 1 30.06 26.65 -79.81
N ARG A 2 30.88 26.44 -78.77
CA ARG A 2 30.70 26.93 -77.39
C ARG A 2 30.68 28.46 -77.31
N CYS A 3 29.94 29.04 -76.36
CA CYS A 3 30.37 30.13 -75.46
C CYS A 3 29.23 30.46 -74.48
N ARG A 4 29.34 30.12 -73.18
CA ARG A 4 30.02 30.81 -72.05
C ARG A 4 29.18 31.93 -71.44
N ALA A 5 29.06 31.82 -70.11
CA ALA A 5 28.27 32.60 -69.17
C ALA A 5 28.65 34.08 -69.03
N SER A 6 27.72 34.92 -68.55
CA SER A 6 27.96 35.79 -67.38
C SER A 6 26.77 36.65 -66.94
N LYS A 7 26.62 36.72 -65.60
CA LYS A 7 26.17 37.82 -64.72
C LYS A 7 24.66 38.17 -64.72
N LEU A 8 23.92 37.85 -63.65
CA LEU A 8 23.79 38.55 -62.35
C LEU A 8 23.22 39.97 -62.48
N PHE A 9 21.94 40.17 -62.14
CA PHE A 9 21.49 40.98 -60.99
C PHE A 9 19.95 41.07 -60.91
N ALA A 10 19.48 41.37 -59.70
CA ALA A 10 18.18 41.95 -59.35
C ALA A 10 16.97 41.01 -59.18
N ALA A 11 16.89 40.46 -57.96
CA ALA A 11 15.78 40.63 -57.02
C ALA A 11 14.34 40.61 -57.56
N VAL A 12 13.67 39.47 -57.36
CA VAL A 12 12.22 39.41 -57.13
C VAL A 12 11.98 38.46 -55.95
N LEU A 13 11.41 39.01 -54.89
CA LEU A 13 11.07 38.35 -53.62
C LEU A 13 9.76 37.55 -53.81
N PRO A 14 9.70 36.24 -53.52
CA PRO A 14 8.43 35.54 -53.37
C PRO A 14 8.04 35.47 -51.88
N PRO A 15 6.74 35.42 -51.54
CA PRO A 15 6.27 35.40 -50.18
C PRO A 15 6.59 34.04 -49.54
N LEU A 16 7.32 34.08 -48.43
CA LEU A 16 7.59 32.92 -47.59
C LEU A 16 6.31 32.60 -46.80
N ALA A 17 5.48 31.71 -47.33
CA ALA A 17 4.39 31.11 -46.59
C ALA A 17 4.97 30.17 -45.53
N LEU A 18 5.05 30.65 -44.28
CA LEU A 18 5.34 29.82 -43.12
C LEU A 18 4.17 28.86 -42.88
N LEU A 19 4.29 27.64 -43.40
CA LEU A 19 3.53 26.49 -42.93
C LEU A 19 4.08 26.13 -41.53
N PHE A 20 3.44 26.64 -40.48
CA PHE A 20 3.55 26.07 -39.14
C PHE A 20 2.94 24.67 -39.18
N ALA A 21 3.78 23.66 -39.46
CA ALA A 21 3.48 22.29 -39.12
C ALA A 21 3.51 22.17 -37.59
N GLY A 22 2.40 22.55 -36.94
CA GLY A 22 2.16 22.21 -35.56
C GLY A 22 2.06 20.70 -35.47
N CYS A 23 3.13 20.07 -34.98
CA CYS A 23 3.07 18.70 -34.47
C CYS A 23 2.20 18.72 -33.21
N SER A 24 0.87 18.77 -33.38
CA SER A 24 -0.06 18.44 -32.32
C SER A 24 0.16 16.97 -32.01
N ARG A 25 0.95 16.70 -30.97
CA ARG A 25 0.93 15.37 -30.34
C ARG A 25 -0.52 15.11 -29.96
N PRO A 26 -1.15 14.01 -30.42
CA PRO A 26 -2.42 13.62 -29.86
C PRO A 26 -2.21 13.53 -28.34
N ALA A 27 -3.06 14.22 -27.59
CA ALA A 27 -3.07 14.08 -26.14
C ALA A 27 -3.29 12.59 -25.87
N GLU A 28 -2.34 11.95 -25.20
CA GLU A 28 -2.53 10.63 -24.63
C GLU A 28 -3.86 10.70 -23.86
N PRO A 29 -4.84 9.83 -24.13
CA PRO A 29 -6.03 9.78 -23.29
C PRO A 29 -5.55 9.66 -21.82
N PRO A 30 -6.20 10.34 -20.87
CA PRO A 30 -5.86 10.17 -19.47
C PRO A 30 -5.86 8.66 -19.20
N VAL A 31 -4.73 8.15 -18.72
CA VAL A 31 -4.67 6.77 -18.21
C VAL A 31 -5.67 6.77 -17.07
N GLU A 32 -6.81 6.12 -17.26
CA GLU A 32 -7.67 5.81 -16.12
C GLU A 32 -6.81 4.98 -15.19
N ASP A 33 -6.56 5.48 -13.97
CA ASP A 33 -5.84 4.70 -12.97
C ASP A 33 -6.58 3.38 -12.81
N GLU A 34 -5.90 2.29 -13.14
CA GLU A 34 -6.48 0.95 -13.11
C GLU A 34 -6.90 0.66 -11.67
N ARG A 35 -8.20 0.49 -11.46
CA ARG A 35 -8.76 0.18 -10.14
C ARG A 35 -8.29 -1.22 -9.75
N LEU A 36 -7.62 -1.31 -8.60
CA LEU A 36 -7.19 -2.58 -8.03
C LEU A 36 -8.37 -3.25 -7.32
N THR A 37 -8.42 -4.58 -7.40
CA THR A 37 -9.23 -5.38 -6.48
C THR A 37 -8.47 -5.52 -5.16
N ILE A 38 -8.90 -4.78 -4.14
CA ILE A 38 -8.26 -4.77 -2.82
C ILE A 38 -9.03 -5.68 -1.87
N GLY A 39 -8.38 -6.74 -1.43
CA GLY A 39 -8.86 -7.57 -0.34
C GLY A 39 -8.50 -6.96 1.01
N LEU A 40 -9.46 -6.78 1.91
CA LEU A 40 -9.24 -6.25 3.26
C LEU A 40 -9.60 -7.30 4.30
N MET A 41 -8.62 -7.69 5.12
CA MET A 41 -8.84 -8.44 6.35
C MET A 41 -8.42 -7.58 7.54
N SER A 42 -9.36 -7.29 8.44
CA SER A 42 -9.13 -6.36 9.54
C SER A 42 -9.91 -6.77 10.79
N SER A 43 -9.30 -6.61 11.97
CA SER A 43 -10.07 -6.59 13.24
C SER A 43 -10.47 -5.17 13.67
N LEU A 44 -9.83 -4.14 13.09
CA LEU A 44 -10.23 -2.75 13.29
C LEU A 44 -11.58 -2.48 12.60
N PRO A 45 -12.36 -1.51 13.10
CA PRO A 45 -13.68 -1.16 12.57
C PRO A 45 -13.61 -0.36 11.25
N VAL A 46 -12.78 -0.81 10.30
CA VAL A 46 -12.58 -0.15 9.00
C VAL A 46 -13.71 -0.48 8.04
N TYR A 47 -14.00 -1.77 7.83
CA TYR A 47 -15.06 -2.16 6.89
C TYR A 47 -16.45 -2.11 7.55
N TRP A 48 -16.52 -2.54 8.80
CA TRP A 48 -17.70 -2.55 9.66
C TRP A 48 -17.40 -1.72 10.90
N SER A 49 -18.32 -0.84 11.33
CA SER A 49 -18.12 0.05 12.50
C SER A 49 -18.08 -0.66 13.87
N GLY A 50 -17.75 -1.96 13.92
CA GLY A 50 -17.81 -2.76 15.14
C GLY A 50 -19.23 -3.18 15.53
N GLY A 51 -20.24 -2.81 14.73
CA GLY A 51 -21.62 -3.28 14.87
C GLY A 51 -21.87 -4.66 14.25
N ASN A 52 -23.08 -5.20 14.43
CA ASN A 52 -23.56 -6.27 13.55
C ASN A 52 -23.79 -5.65 12.16
N ALA A 53 -23.19 -6.22 11.11
CA ALA A 53 -23.37 -5.76 9.73
C ALA A 53 -24.86 -5.57 9.35
N PHE A 54 -25.76 -6.38 9.89
CA PHE A 54 -27.20 -6.23 9.69
C PHE A 54 -27.77 -4.96 10.36
N VAL A 55 -27.29 -4.61 11.55
CA VAL A 55 -27.72 -3.41 12.29
C VAL A 55 -27.18 -2.15 11.61
N GLU A 56 -25.93 -2.19 11.15
CA GLU A 56 -25.30 -1.09 10.44
C GLU A 56 -25.98 -0.80 9.09
N LEU A 57 -26.35 -1.84 8.34
CA LEU A 57 -27.18 -1.69 7.14
C LEU A 57 -28.62 -1.21 7.41
N SER A 58 -29.09 -1.31 8.65
CA SER A 58 -30.46 -0.94 9.07
C SER A 58 -30.53 0.43 9.75
N GLN A 59 -29.40 1.00 10.15
CA GLN A 59 -29.32 2.29 10.83
C GLN A 59 -28.84 3.37 9.86
N ASP A 60 -29.76 4.25 9.46
CA ASP A 60 -29.39 5.48 8.77
C ASP A 60 -28.51 6.34 9.71
N GLY A 61 -27.29 6.67 9.29
CA GLY A 61 -26.46 7.71 9.93
C GLY A 61 -25.15 7.28 10.58
N VAL A 62 -24.69 6.04 10.43
CA VAL A 62 -23.29 5.69 10.76
C VAL A 62 -22.41 6.01 9.55
N GLU A 63 -21.56 7.02 9.66
CA GLU A 63 -20.58 7.31 8.61
C GLU A 63 -19.54 6.19 8.54
N PRO A 64 -19.26 5.63 7.34
CA PRO A 64 -18.21 4.62 7.20
C PRO A 64 -16.85 5.19 7.58
N HIS A 65 -15.95 4.31 8.03
CA HIS A 65 -14.56 4.67 8.32
C HIS A 65 -13.90 5.35 7.10
N TRP A 66 -13.15 6.43 7.34
CA TRP A 66 -12.52 7.22 6.26
C TRP A 66 -11.70 6.36 5.29
N ALA A 67 -10.95 5.37 5.82
CA ALA A 67 -10.14 4.47 5.01
C ALA A 67 -11.00 3.63 4.06
N ARG A 68 -12.16 3.15 4.49
CA ARG A 68 -13.10 2.45 3.61
C ARG A 68 -13.59 3.37 2.50
N MET A 69 -14.03 4.58 2.84
CA MET A 69 -14.47 5.55 1.84
C MET A 69 -13.38 5.89 0.82
N ALA A 70 -12.15 6.11 1.29
CA ALA A 70 -11.00 6.43 0.44
C ALA A 70 -10.64 5.24 -0.48
N LEU A 71 -10.66 4.02 0.05
CA LEU A 71 -10.41 2.80 -0.71
C LEU A 71 -11.50 2.56 -1.77
N GLU A 72 -12.79 2.60 -1.40
CA GLU A 72 -13.91 2.38 -2.34
C GLU A 72 -13.95 3.46 -3.45
N ALA A 73 -13.56 4.70 -3.12
CA ALA A 73 -13.46 5.77 -4.10
C ALA A 73 -12.40 5.47 -5.19
N ALA A 74 -11.26 4.89 -4.82
CA ALA A 74 -10.14 4.65 -5.74
C ALA A 74 -10.07 3.23 -6.31
N HIS A 75 -10.63 2.24 -5.62
CA HIS A 75 -10.38 0.81 -5.85
C HIS A 75 -11.63 -0.05 -5.55
N ASP A 76 -11.63 -1.28 -6.04
CA ASP A 76 -12.70 -2.23 -5.79
C ASP A 76 -12.38 -2.99 -4.49
N LEU A 77 -12.99 -2.56 -3.39
CA LEU A 77 -12.72 -3.07 -2.05
C LEU A 77 -13.61 -4.28 -1.71
N GLU A 78 -12.99 -5.38 -1.31
CA GLU A 78 -13.67 -6.59 -0.83
C GLU A 78 -13.22 -6.92 0.61
N ALA A 79 -14.17 -7.09 1.53
CA ALA A 79 -13.86 -7.67 2.84
C ALA A 79 -13.58 -9.18 2.70
N ILE A 80 -12.46 -9.64 3.24
CA ILE A 80 -12.05 -11.05 3.20
C ILE A 80 -11.93 -11.60 4.62
N ASP A 81 -12.77 -12.59 4.93
CA ASP A 81 -12.77 -13.24 6.23
C ASP A 81 -11.82 -14.44 6.32
N ALA A 82 -11.38 -14.99 5.18
CA ALA A 82 -10.48 -16.14 5.13
C ALA A 82 -9.49 -16.05 3.96
N LEU A 83 -8.20 -16.28 4.24
CA LEU A 83 -7.13 -16.25 3.24
C LEU A 83 -7.02 -17.61 2.53
N THR A 84 -8.00 -17.91 1.68
CA THR A 84 -7.98 -19.08 0.79
C THR A 84 -7.29 -18.75 -0.52
N SER A 85 -6.75 -19.75 -1.20
CA SER A 85 -6.16 -19.56 -2.55
C SER A 85 -7.17 -18.99 -3.55
N GLU A 86 -8.45 -19.29 -3.38
CA GLU A 86 -9.52 -18.78 -4.26
C GLU A 86 -9.75 -17.27 -4.07
N ASN A 87 -9.81 -16.81 -2.82
CA ASN A 87 -9.97 -15.39 -2.51
C ASN A 87 -8.73 -14.59 -2.94
N LEU A 88 -7.54 -15.11 -2.63
CA LEU A 88 -6.27 -14.48 -2.97
C LEU A 88 -6.03 -14.41 -4.49
N ALA A 89 -6.45 -15.41 -5.26
CA ALA A 89 -6.30 -15.42 -6.71
C ALA A 89 -7.12 -14.33 -7.43
N ARG A 90 -8.13 -13.76 -6.78
CA ARG A 90 -8.94 -12.64 -7.29
C ARG A 90 -8.49 -11.28 -6.76
N THR A 91 -7.48 -11.25 -5.90
CA THR A 91 -7.02 -10.04 -5.22
C THR A 91 -5.75 -9.53 -5.89
N ASP A 92 -5.74 -8.25 -6.27
CA ASP A 92 -4.53 -7.58 -6.81
C ASP A 92 -3.61 -7.11 -5.68
N LEU A 93 -4.21 -6.68 -4.56
CA LEU A 93 -3.50 -6.24 -3.35
C LEU A 93 -4.29 -6.62 -2.09
N LEU A 94 -3.60 -7.23 -1.12
CA LEU A 94 -4.17 -7.58 0.17
C LEU A 94 -3.77 -6.55 1.22
N ILE A 95 -4.74 -5.97 1.93
CA ILE A 95 -4.52 -5.18 3.14
C ILE A 95 -4.85 -6.05 4.36
N LEU A 96 -3.86 -6.29 5.21
CA LEU A 96 -4.02 -6.90 6.52
C LEU A 96 -3.91 -5.80 7.58
N ALA A 97 -5.03 -5.35 8.13
CA ALA A 97 -5.07 -4.27 9.12
C ALA A 97 -5.38 -4.83 10.51
N GLN A 98 -4.35 -5.09 11.31
CA GLN A 98 -4.48 -5.74 12.61
C GLN A 98 -5.36 -7.02 12.52
N PRO A 99 -5.01 -7.99 11.66
CA PRO A 99 -5.89 -9.13 11.42
C PRO A 99 -6.02 -10.01 12.67
N ARG A 100 -7.09 -10.82 12.71
CA ARG A 100 -7.16 -11.94 13.65
C ARG A 100 -5.98 -12.91 13.44
N VAL A 101 -5.81 -13.82 14.40
CA VAL A 101 -4.87 -14.94 14.25
C VAL A 101 -5.16 -15.71 12.96
N LEU A 102 -4.15 -15.85 12.12
CA LEU A 102 -4.22 -16.66 10.90
C LEU A 102 -4.06 -18.14 11.26
N SER A 103 -4.89 -18.99 10.66
CA SER A 103 -4.71 -20.44 10.78
C SER A 103 -3.42 -20.90 10.06
N PRO A 104 -2.90 -22.11 10.36
CA PRO A 104 -1.73 -22.63 9.64
C PRO A 104 -1.93 -22.69 8.12
N MET A 105 -3.14 -23.03 7.66
CA MET A 105 -3.47 -23.09 6.24
C MET A 105 -3.46 -21.69 5.60
N GLU A 106 -3.96 -20.68 6.31
CA GLU A 106 -3.94 -19.30 5.83
C GLU A 106 -2.53 -18.72 5.77
N ASN A 107 -1.67 -19.04 6.75
CA ASN A 107 -0.25 -18.64 6.69
C ASN A 107 0.44 -19.22 5.45
N VAL A 108 0.18 -20.49 5.13
CA VAL A 108 0.73 -21.14 3.93
C VAL A 108 0.16 -20.51 2.66
N ALA A 109 -1.16 -20.34 2.57
CA ALA A 109 -1.81 -19.75 1.39
C ALA A 109 -1.35 -18.32 1.14
N LEU A 110 -1.20 -17.51 2.20
CA LEU A 110 -0.67 -16.15 2.12
C LEU A 110 0.78 -16.15 1.62
N ASP A 111 1.65 -16.99 2.20
CA ASP A 111 3.05 -17.05 1.78
C ASP A 111 3.21 -17.53 0.33
N ASP A 112 2.51 -18.59 -0.05
CA ASP A 112 2.54 -19.13 -1.41
C ASP A 112 2.05 -18.09 -2.42
N TRP A 113 0.97 -17.36 -2.11
CA TRP A 113 0.44 -16.31 -2.97
C TRP A 113 1.40 -15.13 -3.10
N VAL A 114 1.96 -14.62 -1.99
CA VAL A 114 2.98 -13.55 -2.05
C VAL A 114 4.18 -14.00 -2.86
N ARG A 115 4.73 -15.20 -2.60
CA ARG A 115 5.88 -15.72 -3.35
C ARG A 115 5.62 -15.84 -4.85
N ALA A 116 4.37 -16.06 -5.25
CA ALA A 116 3.92 -16.13 -6.64
C ALA A 116 3.58 -14.76 -7.28
N GLY A 117 3.93 -13.65 -6.63
CA GLY A 117 3.70 -12.29 -7.17
C GLY A 117 2.64 -11.48 -6.44
N GLY A 118 1.99 -12.06 -5.43
CA GLY A 118 1.02 -11.36 -4.59
C GLY A 118 1.63 -10.17 -3.85
N LYS A 119 0.79 -9.17 -3.58
CA LYS A 119 1.20 -7.89 -2.98
C LYS A 119 0.41 -7.63 -1.70
N ALA A 120 1.09 -7.40 -0.57
CA ALA A 120 0.41 -7.17 0.70
C ALA A 120 0.89 -5.90 1.42
N LEU A 121 -0.06 -5.13 1.95
CA LEU A 121 0.17 -4.07 2.91
C LEU A 121 -0.31 -4.54 4.29
N VAL A 122 0.57 -4.53 5.27
CA VAL A 122 0.30 -5.08 6.61
C VAL A 122 0.46 -3.98 7.66
N PHE A 123 -0.58 -3.73 8.44
CA PHE A 123 -0.52 -2.95 9.68
C PHE A 123 -0.53 -3.95 10.84
N ALA A 124 0.59 -4.02 11.55
CA ALA A 124 0.88 -5.02 12.57
C ALA A 124 1.26 -4.30 13.86
N ASP A 125 0.24 -3.98 14.66
CA ASP A 125 0.40 -3.27 15.91
C ASP A 125 0.61 -4.24 17.08
N PRO A 126 1.78 -4.20 17.76
CA PRO A 126 2.01 -5.06 18.92
C PRO A 126 1.23 -4.62 20.16
N ALA A 127 0.76 -3.37 20.23
CA ALA A 127 0.12 -2.78 21.39
C ALA A 127 -0.88 -1.69 20.98
N LEU A 128 -2.03 -2.12 20.45
CA LEU A 128 -3.07 -1.23 19.94
C LEU A 128 -3.60 -0.31 21.07
N VAL A 129 -3.60 1.00 20.84
CA VAL A 129 -4.00 2.01 21.84
C VAL A 129 -5.51 2.34 21.77
N LEU A 130 -6.19 1.88 20.72
CA LEU A 130 -7.61 2.09 20.49
C LEU A 130 -8.49 1.61 21.67
N GLU A 131 -9.24 2.54 22.25
CA GLU A 131 -10.25 2.20 23.25
C GLU A 131 -11.46 1.52 22.59
N SER A 132 -11.77 0.29 23.03
CA SER A 132 -12.95 -0.44 22.58
C SER A 132 -14.03 -0.44 23.66
N GLU A 133 -15.26 -0.10 23.28
CA GLU A 133 -16.46 -0.23 24.12
C GLU A 133 -16.85 -1.69 24.40
N PHE A 134 -16.38 -2.62 23.56
CA PHE A 134 -16.68 -4.05 23.71
C PHE A 134 -15.80 -4.72 24.79
N PRO A 135 -16.39 -5.63 25.59
CA PRO A 135 -15.66 -6.36 26.62
C PRO A 135 -14.67 -7.36 26.02
N LEU A 136 -13.70 -7.79 26.83
CA LEU A 136 -12.75 -8.83 26.45
C LEU A 136 -13.47 -10.12 26.03
N GLY A 137 -13.09 -10.66 24.87
CA GLY A 137 -13.69 -11.87 24.28
C GLY A 137 -14.89 -11.62 23.37
N ASP A 138 -15.37 -10.37 23.24
CA ASP A 138 -16.35 -10.02 22.21
C ASP A 138 -15.66 -10.05 20.81
N PRO A 139 -16.19 -10.78 19.82
CA PRO A 139 -15.60 -10.83 18.48
C PRO A 139 -15.51 -9.49 17.75
N ARG A 140 -16.25 -8.48 18.21
CA ARG A 140 -16.26 -7.12 17.64
C ARG A 140 -15.16 -6.24 18.23
N ARG A 141 -14.53 -6.67 19.32
CA ARG A 141 -13.36 -6.01 19.90
C ARG A 141 -12.15 -6.23 18.97
N PRO A 142 -11.47 -5.17 18.52
CA PRO A 142 -10.22 -5.30 17.78
C PRO A 142 -9.15 -6.08 18.55
N MET A 143 -8.18 -6.65 17.82
CA MET A 143 -7.07 -7.33 18.47
C MET A 143 -6.14 -6.33 19.15
N ASP A 144 -6.02 -6.43 20.47
CA ASP A 144 -5.13 -5.58 21.27
C ASP A 144 -3.64 -5.78 20.88
N THR A 145 -3.30 -6.96 20.32
CA THR A 145 -1.95 -7.28 19.82
C THR A 145 -2.00 -8.12 18.54
N VAL A 146 -1.12 -7.82 17.59
CA VAL A 146 -0.99 -8.57 16.34
C VAL A 146 -0.28 -9.91 16.54
N LEU A 147 -0.79 -10.97 15.89
CA LEU A 147 -0.25 -12.32 15.99
C LEU A 147 0.16 -12.88 14.63
N LEU A 148 1.12 -12.20 13.98
CA LEU A 148 1.66 -12.54 12.66
C LEU A 148 3.07 -13.16 12.70
N SER A 149 3.61 -13.47 13.88
CA SER A 149 4.98 -14.01 14.03
C SER A 149 5.32 -15.19 13.08
N PRO A 150 4.42 -16.17 12.82
CA PRO A 150 4.73 -17.28 11.90
C PRO A 150 5.04 -16.82 10.47
N ILE A 151 4.24 -15.91 9.91
CA ILE A 151 4.43 -15.42 8.54
C ILE A 151 5.58 -14.41 8.48
N LEU A 152 5.74 -13.55 9.49
CA LEU A 152 6.88 -12.63 9.57
C LEU A 152 8.21 -13.38 9.58
N ALA A 153 8.32 -14.45 10.38
CA ALA A 153 9.53 -15.27 10.44
C ALA A 153 9.83 -15.95 9.08
N ARG A 154 8.81 -16.42 8.35
CA ARG A 154 8.96 -16.95 6.98
C ARG A 154 9.49 -15.89 6.00
N TRP A 155 9.13 -14.63 6.22
CA TRP A 155 9.59 -13.49 5.42
C TRP A 155 10.93 -12.91 5.90
N GLY A 156 11.52 -13.46 6.96
CA GLY A 156 12.80 -13.02 7.50
C GLY A 156 12.71 -11.76 8.36
N LEU A 157 11.55 -11.53 8.97
CA LEU A 157 11.28 -10.45 9.89
C LEU A 157 10.91 -10.97 11.28
N GLU A 158 11.24 -10.18 12.29
CA GLU A 158 10.73 -10.29 13.65
C GLU A 158 10.11 -8.96 14.06
N LEU A 159 8.94 -9.00 14.71
CA LEU A 159 8.29 -7.81 15.26
C LEU A 159 8.68 -7.68 16.74
N MET A 160 9.39 -6.61 17.05
CA MET A 160 9.86 -6.27 18.39
C MET A 160 8.96 -5.21 19.02
N PHE A 161 8.76 -5.31 20.33
CA PHE A 161 8.02 -4.33 21.11
C PHE A 161 8.72 -4.08 22.45
N ASP A 162 8.95 -2.81 22.78
CA ASP A 162 9.44 -2.39 24.09
C ASP A 162 8.23 -2.04 24.98
N PRO A 163 7.91 -2.84 26.01
CA PRO A 163 6.78 -2.57 26.91
C PRO A 163 7.02 -1.37 27.83
N ALA A 164 8.25 -0.84 27.90
CA ALA A 164 8.57 0.36 28.67
C ALA A 164 8.42 1.65 27.86
N GLN A 165 8.10 1.57 26.56
CA GLN A 165 7.92 2.75 25.72
C GLN A 165 6.67 3.53 26.11
N ALA A 166 6.66 4.83 25.84
CA ALA A 166 5.48 5.67 26.04
C ALA A 166 4.45 5.45 24.91
N GLU A 167 3.17 5.41 25.27
CA GLU A 167 2.02 5.35 24.34
C GLU A 167 1.71 6.72 23.69
N ALA A 168 2.60 7.70 23.83
CA ALA A 168 2.41 9.03 23.26
C ALA A 168 2.63 9.02 21.74
N LEU A 169 1.79 9.75 21.01
CA LEU A 169 1.96 9.96 19.57
C LEU A 169 3.35 10.52 19.27
N ARG A 170 4.06 9.83 18.37
CA ARG A 170 5.31 10.32 17.78
C ARG A 170 5.24 10.18 16.27
N ARG A 171 6.00 11.04 15.59
CA ARG A 171 6.03 11.07 14.14
C ARG A 171 7.28 10.39 13.60
N VAL A 172 7.09 9.45 12.69
CA VAL A 172 8.17 8.83 11.90
C VAL A 172 8.03 9.18 10.42
N ARG A 173 9.13 9.17 9.68
CA ARG A 173 9.15 9.55 8.26
C ARG A 173 10.03 8.64 7.44
N ASP A 174 9.58 8.33 6.24
CA ASP A 174 10.39 7.77 5.16
C ASP A 174 9.91 8.30 3.79
N GLY A 175 10.70 9.20 3.19
CA GLY A 175 10.31 9.92 1.97
C GLY A 175 9.02 10.72 2.19
N ASP A 176 8.02 10.45 1.34
CA ASP A 176 6.70 11.08 1.38
C ASP A 176 5.74 10.44 2.40
N VAL A 177 6.12 9.29 2.99
CA VAL A 177 5.32 8.64 4.03
C VAL A 177 5.69 9.24 5.39
N VAL A 178 4.71 9.88 6.03
CA VAL A 178 4.82 10.45 7.38
C VAL A 178 3.75 9.80 8.24
N LEU A 179 4.15 9.01 9.23
CA LEU A 179 3.23 8.27 10.09
C LEU A 179 3.25 8.88 11.49
N ASP A 180 2.08 9.15 12.04
CA ASP A 180 1.90 9.32 13.48
C ASP A 180 1.62 7.94 14.06
N VAL A 181 2.41 7.54 15.07
CA VAL A 181 2.40 6.19 15.65
C VAL A 181 2.38 6.27 17.17
N ALA A 182 1.75 5.31 17.82
CA ALA A 182 1.64 5.22 19.28
C ALA A 182 1.91 3.78 19.73
N ALA A 183 2.80 3.59 20.71
CA ALA A 183 3.21 2.25 21.18
C ALA A 183 3.69 1.31 20.04
N ALA A 184 4.17 1.87 18.93
CA ALA A 184 4.59 1.10 17.78
C ALA A 184 5.69 0.07 18.09
N GLY A 185 5.66 -1.03 17.37
CA GLY A 185 6.77 -1.96 17.29
C GLY A 185 7.89 -1.46 16.39
N THR A 186 8.91 -2.31 16.27
CA THR A 186 9.96 -2.17 15.27
C THR A 186 10.23 -3.53 14.65
N PHE A 187 10.54 -3.56 13.36
CA PHE A 187 10.95 -4.78 12.70
C PHE A 187 12.45 -4.97 12.80
N GLU A 188 12.86 -6.21 13.03
CA GLU A 188 14.24 -6.66 12.85
C GLU A 188 14.34 -7.63 11.68
N VAL A 189 15.42 -7.55 10.90
CA VAL A 189 15.68 -8.48 9.80
C VAL A 189 16.45 -9.67 10.33
N SER A 190 15.80 -10.82 10.40
CA SER A 190 16.37 -12.10 10.83
C SER A 190 16.85 -12.97 9.66
N GLY A 191 16.51 -12.58 8.43
CA GLY A 191 16.84 -13.30 7.20
C GLY A 191 15.81 -14.39 6.87
N GLY A 192 15.39 -14.45 5.60
CA GLY A 192 14.37 -15.38 5.11
C GLY A 192 14.74 -15.93 3.75
N GLU A 193 14.39 -17.20 3.49
CA GLU A 193 14.69 -17.83 2.21
C GLU A 193 13.88 -17.16 1.08
N GLY A 194 14.60 -16.63 0.09
CA GLY A 194 13.99 -15.92 -1.05
C GLY A 194 13.36 -14.57 -0.67
N SER A 195 13.74 -14.00 0.48
CA SER A 195 13.21 -12.74 0.98
C SER A 195 14.32 -11.71 1.18
N SER A 196 14.06 -10.46 0.81
CA SER A 196 14.94 -9.33 1.06
C SER A 196 14.13 -8.15 1.59
N CYS A 197 14.41 -7.73 2.82
CA CYS A 197 13.68 -6.67 3.50
C CYS A 197 14.59 -5.46 3.75
N THR A 198 14.06 -4.27 3.52
CA THR A 198 14.68 -2.99 3.88
C THR A 198 13.82 -2.33 4.96
N LEU A 199 14.47 -1.89 6.04
CA LEU A 199 13.83 -1.16 7.12
C LEU A 199 13.94 0.35 6.87
N ALA A 200 12.91 1.08 7.25
CA ALA A 200 12.82 2.53 7.19
C ALA A 200 12.05 3.05 8.40
N ALA A 201 11.96 4.38 8.55
CA ALA A 201 11.20 5.01 9.62
C ALA A 201 11.53 4.43 11.02
N GLU A 202 12.82 4.34 11.35
CA GLU A 202 13.32 3.79 12.62
C GLU A 202 12.91 2.32 12.88
N GLY A 203 12.67 1.55 11.81
CA GLY A 203 12.24 0.15 11.90
C GLY A 203 10.72 -0.03 11.98
N VAL A 204 9.94 1.05 12.05
CA VAL A 204 8.47 0.97 12.03
C VAL A 204 7.95 0.53 10.66
N LEU A 205 8.68 0.85 9.59
CA LEU A 205 8.30 0.50 8.23
C LEU A 205 9.29 -0.51 7.65
N ALA A 206 8.78 -1.60 7.08
CA ALA A 206 9.56 -2.57 6.32
C ALA A 206 9.02 -2.68 4.89
N THR A 207 9.91 -2.85 3.93
CA THR A 207 9.55 -3.19 2.55
C THR A 207 10.35 -4.43 2.13
N CYS A 208 9.63 -5.50 1.81
CA CYS A 208 10.18 -6.80 1.50
C CYS A 208 9.84 -7.22 0.07
N ALA A 209 10.84 -7.69 -0.67
CA ALA A 209 10.64 -8.55 -1.84
C ALA A 209 10.66 -10.00 -1.35
N ILE A 210 9.64 -10.79 -1.67
CA ILE A 210 9.47 -12.18 -1.22
C ILE A 210 9.08 -13.02 -2.43
N GLY A 211 9.99 -13.83 -2.95
CA GLY A 211 9.81 -14.47 -4.25
C GLY A 211 9.58 -13.42 -5.35
N GLU A 212 8.48 -13.55 -6.09
CA GLU A 212 8.06 -12.57 -7.11
C GLU A 212 7.18 -11.44 -6.55
N GLY A 213 6.72 -11.57 -5.31
CA GLY A 213 5.81 -10.61 -4.69
C GLY A 213 6.48 -9.59 -3.80
N ARG A 214 5.63 -8.77 -3.17
CA ARG A 214 6.05 -7.62 -2.39
C ARG A 214 5.18 -7.45 -1.16
N VAL A 215 5.82 -7.13 -0.03
CA VAL A 215 5.10 -6.80 1.20
C VAL A 215 5.63 -5.50 1.78
N VAL A 216 4.74 -4.57 2.09
CA VAL A 216 5.02 -3.39 2.91
C VAL A 216 4.38 -3.61 4.28
N LEU A 217 5.15 -3.44 5.35
CA LEU A 217 4.68 -3.65 6.71
C LEU A 217 4.88 -2.41 7.55
N VAL A 218 3.88 -2.04 8.32
CA VAL A 218 3.87 -0.97 9.32
C VAL A 218 3.71 -1.63 10.68
N ALA A 219 4.63 -1.40 11.60
CA ALA A 219 4.64 -1.98 12.96
C ALA A 219 3.69 -1.24 13.93
N ASP A 220 2.57 -0.75 13.42
CA ASP A 220 1.64 0.16 14.10
C ASP A 220 0.33 0.19 13.31
N ALA A 221 -0.79 0.47 13.98
CA ALA A 221 -2.09 0.62 13.35
C ALA A 221 -2.77 1.98 13.61
N THR A 222 -2.10 2.93 14.28
CA THR A 222 -2.64 4.25 14.66
C THR A 222 -3.27 4.99 13.48
N LEU A 223 -2.72 4.85 12.27
CA LEU A 223 -3.28 5.44 11.06
C LEU A 223 -4.76 5.07 10.86
N LEU A 224 -5.15 3.83 11.20
CA LEU A 224 -6.46 3.24 10.97
C LEU A 224 -7.32 3.17 12.25
N GLU A 225 -6.90 3.79 13.35
CA GLU A 225 -7.67 3.79 14.61
C GLU A 225 -8.80 4.83 14.61
N ASP A 226 -8.55 6.01 14.05
CA ASP A 226 -9.53 7.08 13.96
C ASP A 226 -10.50 6.82 12.80
N THR A 227 -11.81 6.88 13.07
CA THR A 227 -12.87 6.65 12.09
C THR A 227 -13.05 7.82 11.12
N VAL A 228 -12.70 9.05 11.51
CA VAL A 228 -12.88 10.27 10.68
C VAL A 228 -11.66 10.55 9.82
N GLY A 229 -10.47 10.38 10.39
CA GLY A 229 -9.20 10.60 9.69
C GLY A 229 -9.03 12.03 9.18
N THR A 230 -8.06 12.21 8.28
CA THR A 230 -7.74 13.50 7.67
C THR A 230 -7.38 13.32 6.19
N GLU A 231 -7.31 14.41 5.44
CA GLU A 231 -6.76 14.38 4.07
C GLU A 231 -5.33 13.80 4.05
N ALA A 232 -4.54 14.09 5.08
CA ALA A 232 -3.21 13.51 5.24
C ALA A 232 -3.28 11.98 5.42
N SER A 233 -4.24 11.46 6.19
CA SER A 233 -4.44 10.02 6.38
C SER A 233 -4.70 9.30 5.06
N ALA A 234 -5.57 9.86 4.22
CA ALA A 234 -5.85 9.32 2.88
C ALA A 234 -4.61 9.36 1.97
N GLY A 235 -3.85 10.47 1.99
CA GLY A 235 -2.60 10.58 1.25
C GLY A 235 -1.54 9.57 1.69
N ILE A 236 -1.43 9.32 3.00
CA ILE A 236 -0.50 8.33 3.56
C ILE A 236 -0.89 6.91 3.13
N LEU A 237 -2.17 6.54 3.25
CA LEU A 237 -2.65 5.23 2.84
C LEU A 237 -2.42 5.01 1.34
N SER A 238 -2.71 6.02 0.51
CA SER A 238 -2.44 5.98 -0.93
C SER A 238 -0.94 5.80 -1.23
N ALA A 239 -0.05 6.50 -0.51
CA ALA A 239 1.39 6.35 -0.67
C ALA A 239 1.89 4.95 -0.26
N LEU A 240 1.33 4.34 0.79
CA LEU A 240 1.63 2.97 1.20
C LEU A 240 1.15 1.95 0.17
N ILE A 241 -0.05 2.13 -0.39
CA ILE A 241 -0.59 1.28 -1.47
C ILE A 241 0.29 1.39 -2.71
N ALA A 242 0.63 2.61 -3.16
CA ALA A 242 1.50 2.82 -4.31
C ALA A 242 2.86 2.14 -4.12
N ARG A 243 3.47 2.29 -2.94
CA ARG A 243 4.74 1.62 -2.59
C ARG A 243 4.63 0.09 -2.61
N THR A 244 3.47 -0.45 -2.24
CA THR A 244 3.20 -1.90 -2.26
C THR A 244 3.00 -2.38 -3.70
N SER A 245 2.34 -1.58 -4.53
CA SER A 245 2.02 -1.87 -5.93
C SER A 245 3.20 -1.71 -6.89
N ASP A 246 4.17 -0.86 -6.55
CA ASP A 246 5.34 -0.58 -7.38
C ASP A 246 6.13 -1.87 -7.72
N PRO A 247 6.54 -2.05 -8.99
CA PRO A 247 7.34 -3.21 -9.38
C PRO A 247 8.70 -3.18 -8.67
N VAL A 248 9.17 -4.35 -8.26
CA VAL A 248 10.54 -4.53 -7.74
C VAL A 248 11.49 -4.13 -8.86
N ARG A 249 12.11 -2.96 -8.75
CA ARG A 249 13.18 -2.57 -9.67
C ARG A 249 14.37 -3.48 -9.41
N GLU A 250 14.60 -4.45 -10.29
CA GLU A 250 15.87 -5.16 -10.36
C GLU A 250 16.98 -4.11 -10.48
N ILE A 251 17.86 -4.04 -9.48
CA ILE A 251 19.12 -3.33 -9.57
C ILE A 251 20.00 -4.17 -10.50
N THR A 252 19.77 -4.07 -11.81
CA THR A 252 20.72 -4.56 -12.80
C THR A 252 21.94 -3.65 -12.73
N GLY A 253 23.00 -4.17 -12.09
CA GLY A 253 24.29 -3.51 -11.96
C GLY A 253 24.79 -3.05 -13.32
N ARG A 254 24.84 -1.73 -13.50
CA ARG A 254 25.54 -1.10 -14.60
C ARG A 254 27.04 -1.22 -14.36
N SER A 255 27.61 -2.38 -14.69
CA SER A 255 29.04 -2.50 -14.94
C SER A 255 29.32 -1.84 -16.29
N GLY A 256 29.55 -0.53 -16.22
CA GLY A 256 30.00 0.29 -17.35
C GLY A 256 31.52 0.23 -17.43
N LYS A 257 31.98 -0.36 -18.52
CA LYS A 257 33.36 -0.43 -19.01
C LYS A 257 34.00 0.94 -19.19
#